data_AF-A0A3M7HEJ8-F1
#
_entry.id   AF-A0A3M7HEJ8-F1
#
_cell.length_a   1.000
_cell.length_b   1.000
_cell.length_c   1.000
_cell.angle_alpha   90.00
_cell.angle_beta   90.00
_cell.angle_gamma   90.00
#
_symmetry.space_group_name_H-M   'P 1'
#
loop_
_entity.id
_entity.type
_entity.pdbx_description
1 polymer ?
#
loop_
_entity_poly.entity_id
_entity_poly.type
_entity_poly.pdbx_seq_one_letter_code
_entity_poly.pdbx_strand_id
1 'polypeptide(L)' 'MVRTAAPLFLCNWKNLVPIPENSLEHMDQRLEGSEKAQFIAFMRKMLHWDPEDRQDSESIYWDEWFLADLIESGEIVRGG' A
#
# COMPACT_ATOMS: atom_id res chain seq x y z
N MET A 1 29.00 -44.60 14.62
CA MET A 1 28.64 -43.34 15.32
C MET A 1 27.99 -42.43 14.29
N VAL A 2 26.70 -42.15 14.48
CA VAL A 2 25.83 -41.44 13.54
C VAL A 2 26.11 -39.95 13.58
N ARG A 3 26.28 -39.32 12.42
CA ARG A 3 25.98 -37.88 12.22
C ARG A 3 25.45 -37.66 10.80
N THR A 4 24.20 -38.03 10.58
CA THR A 4 23.37 -37.38 9.55
C THR A 4 23.09 -35.97 10.03
N ALA A 5 23.72 -34.97 9.41
CA ALA A 5 23.29 -33.59 9.55
C ALA A 5 21.90 -33.47 8.92
N ALA A 6 20.89 -33.17 9.72
CA ALA A 6 19.58 -32.77 9.21
C ALA A 6 19.77 -31.58 8.26
N PRO A 7 19.13 -31.55 7.08
CA PRO A 7 19.18 -30.36 6.25
C PRO A 7 18.50 -29.25 7.05
N LEU A 8 19.30 -28.27 7.47
CA LEU A 8 18.82 -26.95 7.87
C LEU A 8 17.82 -26.53 6.79
N PHE A 9 16.64 -26.06 7.18
CA PHE A 9 15.58 -25.59 6.28
C PHE A 9 16.15 -24.55 5.30
N LEU A 10 16.66 -25.04 4.17
CA LEU A 10 17.19 -24.21 3.11
C LEU A 10 15.99 -23.58 2.43
N CYS A 11 15.93 -22.25 2.46
CA CYS A 11 15.04 -21.48 1.63
C CYS A 11 15.24 -21.94 0.17
N ASN A 12 14.23 -22.63 -0.38
CA ASN A 12 14.25 -23.07 -1.76
C ASN A 12 13.95 -21.87 -2.68
N TRP A 13 14.97 -21.05 -2.94
CA TRP A 13 14.87 -19.91 -3.84
C TRP A 13 14.43 -20.38 -5.23
N LYS A 14 13.28 -19.90 -5.69
CA LYS A 14 12.65 -20.32 -6.97
C LYS A 14 13.17 -19.57 -8.20
N ASN A 15 14.31 -18.87 -8.08
CA ASN A 15 14.84 -17.97 -9.10
C ASN A 15 13.91 -16.77 -9.39
N LEU A 16 14.27 -15.91 -10.35
CA LEU A 16 13.49 -14.77 -10.79
C LEU A 16 12.14 -15.25 -11.34
N VAL A 17 11.09 -15.09 -10.53
CA VAL A 17 9.71 -15.23 -11.00
C VAL A 17 9.35 -13.96 -11.77
N PRO A 18 8.73 -14.06 -12.96
CA PRO A 18 8.27 -12.88 -13.68
C PRO A 18 7.30 -12.08 -12.81
N ILE A 19 7.51 -10.77 -12.76
CA ILE A 19 6.59 -9.86 -12.08
C ILE A 19 5.29 -9.86 -12.90
N PRO A 20 4.12 -10.16 -12.29
CA PRO A 20 2.87 -10.12 -13.01
C PRO A 20 2.58 -8.71 -13.50
N GLU A 21 2.01 -8.59 -14.70
CA GLU A 21 1.44 -7.32 -15.15
C GLU A 21 0.19 -7.02 -14.33
N ASN A 22 0.29 -6.04 -13.42
CA ASN A 22 -0.83 -5.58 -12.61
C ASN A 22 -0.75 -4.07 -12.35
N SER A 23 -1.86 -3.50 -11.88
CA SER A 23 -1.95 -2.11 -11.47
C SER A 23 -2.73 -1.99 -10.17
N LEU A 24 -2.54 -0.91 -9.42
CA LEU A 24 -3.31 -0.67 -8.19
C LEU A 24 -4.81 -0.58 -8.50
N GLU A 25 -5.16 0.01 -9.64
CA GLU A 25 -6.51 0.14 -10.16
C GLU A 25 -7.18 -1.22 -10.40
N HIS A 26 -6.42 -2.23 -10.84
CA HIS A 26 -6.93 -3.58 -11.05
C HIS A 26 -6.97 -4.42 -9.76
N MET A 27 -6.07 -4.13 -8.82
CA MET A 27 -5.99 -4.83 -7.54
C MET A 27 -7.16 -4.47 -6.61
N ASP A 28 -7.60 -3.21 -6.62
CA ASP A 28 -8.84 -2.86 -5.93
C ASP A 28 -10.05 -3.32 -6.75
N GLN A 29 -10.87 -4.19 -6.17
CA GLN A 29 -12.08 -4.73 -6.79
C GLN A 29 -13.36 -4.25 -6.11
N ARG A 30 -13.23 -3.35 -5.12
CA ARG A 30 -14.35 -2.90 -4.28
C ARG A 30 -14.86 -1.52 -4.69
N LEU A 31 -13.96 -0.57 -4.92
CA LEU A 31 -14.33 0.80 -5.25
C LEU A 31 -14.44 0.95 -6.77
N GLU A 32 -15.30 1.86 -7.19
CA GLU A 32 -15.53 2.17 -8.60
C GLU A 32 -15.59 3.69 -8.83
N GLY A 33 -15.47 4.11 -10.08
CA GLY A 33 -15.64 5.50 -10.47
C GLY A 33 -14.67 6.47 -9.78
N SER A 34 -15.19 7.62 -9.33
CA SER A 34 -14.40 8.70 -8.74
C SER A 34 -13.80 8.34 -7.40
N GLU A 35 -14.52 7.57 -6.58
CA GLU A 35 -14.06 7.14 -5.26
C GLU A 35 -12.81 6.26 -5.38
N LYS A 36 -12.82 5.32 -6.34
CA LYS A 36 -11.63 4.53 -6.68
C LYS A 36 -10.47 5.40 -7.11
N ALA A 37 -10.71 6.37 -8.00
CA ALA A 37 -9.65 7.25 -8.48
C ALA A 37 -8.97 8.02 -7.34
N GLN A 38 -9.76 8.53 -6.38
CA GLN A 38 -9.25 9.21 -5.18
C GLN A 38 -8.49 8.25 -4.26
N PHE A 39 -9.03 7.05 -4.01
CA PHE A 39 -8.33 6.03 -3.23
C PHE A 39 -6.98 5.65 -3.84
N ILE A 40 -6.92 5.41 -5.15
CA ILE A 40 -5.68 5.06 -5.82
C ILE A 40 -4.68 6.24 -5.77
N ALA A 41 -5.14 7.48 -5.90
CA ALA A 41 -4.29 8.65 -5.70
C ALA A 41 -3.72 8.72 -4.28
N PHE A 42 -4.52 8.43 -3.26
CA PHE A 42 -4.08 8.31 -1.87
C PHE A 42 -3.04 7.19 -1.69
N MET A 43 -3.30 5.98 -2.21
CA MET A 43 -2.36 4.86 -2.14
C MET A 43 -1.02 5.17 -2.81
N ARG A 44 -1.01 5.92 -3.90
CA ARG A 44 0.23 6.33 -4.60
C ARG A 44 1.11 7.21 -3.71
N LYS A 45 0.54 8.09 -2.88
CA LYS A 45 1.30 8.91 -1.91
C LYS A 45 2.05 8.05 -0.89
N MET A 46 1.47 6.91 -0.49
CA MET A 46 2.05 5.99 0.49
C MET A 46 3.03 4.98 -0.13
N LEU A 47 2.73 4.46 -1.32
CA LEU A 47 3.41 3.31 -1.92
C LEU A 47 4.56 3.68 -2.85
N HIS A 48 5.32 4.72 -2.51
CA HIS A 48 6.57 5.01 -3.21
C HIS A 48 7.68 4.03 -2.79
N TRP A 49 8.34 3.47 -3.81
CA TRP A 49 9.48 2.57 -3.66
C TRP A 49 10.73 3.32 -3.17
N ASP A 50 10.99 4.49 -3.77
CA ASP A 50 11.99 5.41 -3.27
C ASP A 50 11.46 6.06 -1.97
N PRO A 51 12.17 5.92 -0.84
CA PRO A 51 11.75 6.55 0.40
C PRO A 51 11.71 8.09 0.33
N GLU A 52 12.54 8.73 -0.50
CA GLU A 52 12.56 10.19 -0.60
C GLU A 52 11.33 10.76 -1.31
N ASP A 53 10.73 9.98 -2.21
CA ASP A 53 9.45 10.32 -2.88
C ASP A 53 8.24 9.98 -2.01
N ARG A 54 8.43 9.23 -0.92
CA ARG A 54 7.32 8.79 -0.06
C ARG A 54 6.87 9.94 0.82
N GLN A 55 5.56 10.18 0.80
CA GLN A 55 4.95 11.16 1.69
C GLN A 55 5.09 10.73 3.16
N ASP A 56 5.33 11.69 4.05
CA ASP A 56 5.44 11.41 5.47
C ASP A 56 4.09 11.01 6.08
N SER A 57 4.14 10.33 7.23
CA SER A 57 2.95 9.78 7.88
C SER A 57 1.95 10.83 8.33
N GLU A 58 2.41 12.03 8.72
CA GLU A 58 1.52 13.11 9.15
C GLU A 58 0.75 13.66 7.95
N SER A 59 1.45 13.94 6.84
CA SER A 59 0.81 14.38 5.61
C SER A 59 -0.15 13.33 5.03
N ILE A 60 0.14 12.03 5.17
CA ILE A 60 -0.77 10.94 4.79
C ILE A 60 -2.02 10.91 5.70
N TYR A 61 -1.84 11.12 7.01
CA TYR A 61 -2.94 11.14 7.97
C TYR A 61 -3.97 12.22 7.67
N TRP A 62 -3.51 13.38 7.18
CA TRP A 62 -4.36 14.50 6.77
C TRP A 62 -4.91 14.42 5.34
N ASP A 63 -4.77 13.28 4.66
CA ASP A 63 -5.31 13.11 3.31
C ASP A 63 -6.84 13.22 3.30
N GLU A 64 -7.38 14.00 2.35
CA GLU A 64 -8.81 14.26 2.25
C GLU A 64 -9.62 13.00 1.98
N TRP A 65 -9.08 12.02 1.24
CA TRP A 65 -9.79 10.77 1.01
C TRP A 65 -9.87 9.94 2.29
N PHE A 66 -8.80 9.92 3.09
CA PHE A 66 -8.76 9.16 4.34
C PHE A 66 -9.68 9.74 5.41
N LEU A 67 -9.80 11.07 5.48
CA LEU A 67 -10.61 11.78 6.48
C LEU A 67 -12.01 12.16 5.98
N ALA A 68 -12.42 11.72 4.80
CA ALA A 68 -13.65 12.16 4.13
C ALA A 68 -14.88 12.10 5.05
N ASP A 69 -15.13 10.95 5.70
CA ASP A 69 -16.28 10.74 6.59
C ASP A 69 -16.26 11.67 7.82
N LEU A 70 -15.08 11.95 8.36
CA LEU A 70 -14.89 12.82 9.54
C LEU A 70 -15.05 14.30 9.18
N ILE A 71 -14.64 14.67 7.96
CA ILE A 71 -14.86 16.00 7.40
C ILE A 71 -16.36 16.20 7.13
N GLU A 72 -17.03 15.20 6.56
CA GLU A 72 -18.47 15.24 6.31
C GLU A 72 -19.29 15.28 7.62
N SER A 73 -18.88 14.52 8.65
CA SER A 73 -19.54 14.55 9.96
C SER A 73 -19.27 15.84 10.74
N GLY A 74 -18.29 16.64 10.33
CA GLY A 74 -17.87 17.88 11.00
C GLY A 74 -17.02 17.64 12.25
N GLU A 75 -16.56 16.40 12.49
CA GLU A 75 -15.63 16.07 13.57
C GLU A 75 -14.23 16.67 13.32
N ILE A 76 -13.85 16.82 12.05
CA ILE A 76 -12.64 17.51 11.63
C ILE A 76 -13.01 18.73 10.81
N VAL A 77 -12.56 19.90 11.26
CA VAL A 77 -12.69 21.16 10.51
C VAL A 77 -11.50 21.27 9.56
N ARG A 78 -11.74 21.50 8.27
CA ARG A 78 -10.68 21.85 7.30
C ARG A 78 -9.86 23.02 7.87
N GLY A 79 -8.61 22.73 8.27
CA GLY A 79 -7.64 23.77 8.58
C GLY A 79 -7.32 24.55 7.30
N GLY A 80 -7.43 25.88 7.36
CA GLY A 80 -7.10 26.78 6.25
C GLY A 80 -5.61 26.91 6.00
#